data_AF-A0A4P6GF93-F1
#
_entry.id   AF-A0A4P6GF93-F1
#
_cell.length_a   1.000
_cell.length_b   1.000
_cell.length_c   1.000
_cell.angle_alpha   90.00
_cell.angle_beta   90.00
_cell.angle_gamma   90.00
#
_symmetry.space_group_name_H-M   'P 1'
#
loop_
_entity.id
_entity.type
_entity.pdbx_description
1 polymer ?
#
loop_
_entity_poly.entity_id
_entity_poly.type
_entity_poly.pdbx_seq_one_letter_code
_entity_poly.pdbx_strand_id
1 'polypeptide(L)'
;MLPRYNHKPYATTQKAMSVTVSLKAAKMYGGDEPDPEHLLYNSQTNKYPGKQPDDASDDSDASDVSTTSNSHIASSGSDSDSSLQLDLERNYETTRHKQQIQFVYAIDSRNMELVLGEENHAFNRAANGPNWFPEDDLEALLSVSRRGISADRIWVFDSNHQKAVRVKDLQDHADDTDDAYARRVEERTHSGANNEDEYDRLIAEVAAAGKPVLLLSSDKEWFANDIVWPSLAENQH
;
A
#
# COMPACT_ATOMS: atom_id res chain seq x y z
N MET A 1 -1.55 -0.96 -1.50
CA MET A 1 -0.33 -0.57 -2.25
C MET A 1 0.54 -1.80 -2.46
N LEU A 2 0.49 -2.43 -3.64
CA LEU A 2 1.37 -3.53 -4.01
C LEU A 2 2.15 -3.19 -5.29
N PRO A 3 3.43 -3.58 -5.39
CA PRO A 3 4.15 -3.57 -6.65
C PRO A 3 3.50 -4.57 -7.61
N ARG A 4 2.99 -4.14 -8.77
CA ARG A 4 2.44 -5.06 -9.79
C ARG A 4 3.53 -6.00 -10.30
N TYR A 5 3.28 -7.31 -10.30
CA TYR A 5 4.31 -8.33 -10.49
C TYR A 5 4.66 -8.63 -11.96
N ASN A 6 3.91 -8.11 -12.93
CA ASN A 6 4.00 -8.48 -14.36
C ASN A 6 4.61 -7.41 -15.30
N HIS A 7 5.60 -6.63 -14.85
CA HIS A 7 6.35 -5.76 -15.77
C HIS A 7 7.65 -6.44 -16.26
N LYS A 8 7.91 -6.35 -17.57
CA LYS A 8 9.18 -6.76 -18.18
C LYS A 8 10.34 -5.95 -17.56
N PRO A 9 11.56 -6.53 -17.51
CA PRO A 9 12.72 -5.82 -16.96
C PRO A 9 12.99 -4.52 -17.73
N TYR A 10 13.64 -3.56 -17.04
CA TYR A 10 14.17 -2.26 -17.52
C TYR A 10 13.35 -0.96 -17.27
N ALA A 11 12.32 -0.98 -16.44
CA ALA A 11 11.81 0.24 -15.80
C ALA A 11 12.54 0.49 -14.46
N THR A 12 13.25 1.62 -14.35
CA THR A 12 13.85 2.21 -13.13
C THR A 12 14.32 1.26 -12.02
N THR A 13 15.19 0.29 -12.31
CA THR A 13 15.94 -0.58 -11.37
C THR A 13 15.19 -1.39 -10.29
N GLN A 14 13.93 -1.10 -9.95
CA GLN A 14 13.13 -1.62 -8.82
C GLN A 14 11.64 -1.41 -9.15
N LYS A 15 10.76 -2.36 -8.83
CA LYS A 15 9.34 -2.33 -9.26
C LYS A 15 8.63 -1.07 -8.72
N ALA A 16 8.20 -0.18 -9.62
CA ALA A 16 7.44 1.00 -9.26
C ALA A 16 6.04 0.63 -8.73
N MET A 17 5.50 1.49 -7.87
CA MET A 17 4.17 1.34 -7.28
C MET A 17 3.17 2.16 -8.09
N SER A 18 2.08 1.52 -8.49
CA SER A 18 0.93 2.22 -9.06
C SER A 18 0.23 3.04 -7.99
N VAL A 19 0.00 4.31 -8.28
CA VAL A 19 -0.71 5.29 -7.43
C VAL A 19 -1.59 6.17 -8.30
N THR A 20 -2.54 6.88 -7.70
CA THR A 20 -3.29 7.93 -8.41
C THR A 20 -3.04 9.31 -7.80
N VAL A 21 -3.17 10.35 -8.62
CA VAL A 21 -2.90 11.74 -8.22
C VAL A 21 -4.15 12.53 -7.84
N SER A 22 -5.35 11.94 -7.93
CA SER A 22 -6.63 12.56 -7.56
C SER A 22 -7.30 11.79 -6.42
N LEU A 23 -7.81 12.51 -5.42
CA LEU A 23 -8.63 11.92 -4.36
C LEU A 23 -9.91 11.29 -4.94
N LYS A 24 -10.47 11.88 -5.99
CA LYS A 24 -11.67 11.36 -6.64
C LYS A 24 -11.41 9.99 -7.29
N ALA A 25 -10.28 9.83 -7.97
CA ALA A 25 -9.86 8.55 -8.52
C ALA A 25 -9.55 7.55 -7.41
N ALA A 26 -8.85 7.98 -6.34
CA ALA A 26 -8.58 7.13 -5.18
C ALA A 26 -9.86 6.59 -4.53
N LYS A 27 -10.90 7.43 -4.41
CA LYS A 27 -12.24 7.02 -3.96
C LYS A 27 -12.93 6.05 -4.90
N MET A 28 -12.76 6.21 -6.22
CA MET A 28 -13.32 5.27 -7.19
C MET A 28 -12.67 3.90 -7.07
N TYR A 29 -11.33 3.83 -6.98
CA TYR A 29 -10.65 2.53 -6.85
C TYR A 29 -10.79 1.91 -5.45
N GLY A 30 -10.89 2.74 -4.41
CA GLY A 30 -11.03 2.30 -3.02
C GLY A 30 -12.47 2.16 -2.53
N GLY A 31 -13.45 2.49 -3.38
CA GLY A 31 -14.88 2.44 -3.04
C GLY A 31 -15.53 1.07 -3.24
N ASP A 32 -14.83 0.15 -3.88
CA ASP A 32 -15.27 -1.24 -4.11
C ASP A 32 -14.66 -2.20 -3.07
N GLU A 33 -15.23 -3.41 -2.97
CA GLU A 33 -14.66 -4.50 -2.15
C GLU A 33 -13.18 -4.76 -2.52
N PRO A 34 -12.33 -5.19 -1.57
CA PRO A 34 -10.94 -5.55 -1.85
C PRO A 34 -10.85 -6.53 -3.03
N ASP A 35 -9.90 -6.28 -3.94
CA ASP A 35 -9.58 -7.27 -4.97
C ASP A 35 -9.20 -8.60 -4.29
N PRO A 36 -9.93 -9.70 -4.57
CA PRO A 36 -9.66 -11.00 -3.97
C PRO A 36 -8.21 -11.48 -4.15
N GLU A 37 -7.54 -11.10 -5.25
CA GLU A 37 -6.13 -11.44 -5.46
C GLU A 37 -5.21 -10.78 -4.43
N HIS A 38 -5.54 -9.59 -3.95
CA HIS A 38 -4.77 -8.89 -2.92
C HIS A 38 -4.95 -9.51 -1.54
N LEU A 39 -6.12 -10.09 -1.27
CA LEU A 39 -6.40 -10.76 0.00
C LEU A 39 -5.65 -12.09 0.17
N LEU A 40 -5.03 -12.60 -0.91
CA LEU A 40 -4.17 -13.78 -0.84
C LEU A 40 -2.81 -13.50 -0.20
N TYR A 41 -2.46 -12.25 0.09
CA TYR A 41 -1.18 -11.88 0.68
C TYR A 41 -1.36 -11.34 2.11
N ASN A 42 -0.69 -11.96 3.08
CA ASN A 42 -0.74 -11.51 4.48
C ASN A 42 0.12 -10.26 4.70
N SER A 43 1.17 -10.07 3.90
CA SER A 43 2.09 -8.95 4.01
C SER A 43 2.66 -8.54 2.64
N GLN A 44 3.15 -7.31 2.57
CA GLN A 44 3.88 -6.81 1.39
C GLN A 44 5.18 -7.57 1.10
N THR A 45 5.69 -8.35 2.06
CA THR A 45 6.90 -9.16 1.89
C THR A 45 6.61 -10.55 1.33
N ASN A 46 5.37 -11.05 1.36
CA ASN A 46 5.04 -12.34 0.78
C ASN A 46 5.22 -12.31 -0.74
N LYS A 47 6.13 -13.15 -1.25
CA LYS A 47 6.39 -13.26 -2.69
C LYS A 47 5.30 -14.03 -3.42
N TYR A 48 4.68 -15.00 -2.76
CA TYR A 48 3.70 -15.90 -3.34
C TYR A 48 2.35 -15.74 -2.61
N PRO A 49 1.22 -15.96 -3.30
CA PRO A 49 -0.08 -15.97 -2.66
C PRO A 49 -0.18 -17.15 -1.68
N GLY A 50 -0.92 -16.94 -0.58
CA GLY A 50 -1.31 -17.98 0.35
C GLY A 50 -2.50 -18.81 -0.16
N LYS A 51 -2.99 -19.69 0.71
CA LYS A 51 -4.20 -20.50 0.47
C LYS A 51 -5.32 -20.09 1.42
N GLN A 52 -6.56 -20.18 0.94
CA GLN A 52 -7.72 -20.06 1.81
C GLN A 52 -7.89 -21.36 2.61
N PRO A 53 -8.42 -21.31 3.84
CA PRO A 53 -8.55 -22.51 4.70
C PRO A 53 -9.38 -23.64 4.07
N ASP A 54 -10.33 -23.28 3.19
CA ASP A 54 -11.27 -24.21 2.56
C ASP A 54 -10.88 -24.58 1.11
N ASP A 55 -9.77 -24.05 0.60
CA ASP A 55 -9.29 -24.30 -0.77
C ASP A 55 -8.54 -25.64 -0.82
N ALA A 56 -9.30 -26.73 -1.02
CA ALA A 56 -8.78 -28.08 -1.20
C ALA A 56 -8.19 -28.32 -2.62
N SER A 57 -7.60 -27.30 -3.24
CA SER A 57 -6.86 -27.47 -4.48
C SER A 57 -5.56 -28.23 -4.21
N ASP A 58 -5.60 -29.53 -4.54
CA ASP A 58 -4.47 -30.46 -4.62
C ASP A 58 -3.48 -29.97 -5.70
N ASP A 59 -2.73 -28.90 -5.39
CA ASP A 59 -1.55 -28.53 -6.16
C ASP A 59 -0.42 -29.51 -5.81
N SER A 60 -0.56 -30.70 -6.38
CA SER A 60 0.45 -31.75 -6.47
C SER A 60 1.52 -31.41 -7.51
N ASP A 61 1.99 -30.15 -7.50
CA ASP A 61 3.17 -29.70 -8.26
C ASP A 61 4.29 -29.22 -7.30
N ALA A 62 4.38 -29.88 -6.14
CA ALA A 62 5.60 -29.93 -5.35
C ALA A 62 6.58 -30.93 -6.01
N SER A 63 7.08 -30.62 -7.20
CA SER A 63 8.24 -31.32 -7.75
C SER A 63 9.32 -30.33 -8.22
N ASP A 64 10.48 -30.50 -7.59
CA ASP A 64 11.79 -29.89 -7.85
C ASP A 64 11.92 -28.36 -7.76
N VAL A 65 12.28 -27.89 -6.54
CA VAL A 65 13.61 -27.27 -6.46
C VAL A 65 14.24 -27.51 -5.09
N SER A 66 15.37 -28.23 -5.13
CA SER A 66 16.33 -28.37 -4.05
C SER A 66 16.60 -27.04 -3.36
N THR A 67 16.69 -27.09 -2.02
CA THR A 67 17.32 -26.08 -1.17
C THR A 67 18.77 -25.84 -1.62
N THR A 68 18.95 -25.04 -2.67
CA THR A 68 20.23 -24.40 -2.95
C THR A 68 20.12 -23.00 -2.38
N SER A 69 20.65 -22.85 -1.17
CA SER A 69 21.17 -21.59 -0.68
C SER A 69 22.16 -21.05 -1.71
N ASN A 70 21.67 -20.27 -2.67
CA ASN A 70 22.50 -19.38 -3.48
C ASN A 70 21.75 -18.08 -3.67
N SER A 71 22.19 -17.13 -2.84
CA SER A 71 22.16 -15.70 -3.04
C SER A 71 22.29 -15.26 -4.50
N HIS A 72 21.87 -14.02 -4.73
CA HIS A 72 21.98 -13.21 -5.94
C HIS A 72 20.72 -13.18 -6.82
N ILE A 73 19.72 -12.40 -6.39
CA ILE A 73 19.13 -11.46 -7.34
C ILE A 73 20.32 -10.59 -7.79
N ALA A 74 20.72 -10.73 -9.06
CA ALA A 74 21.93 -10.14 -9.60
C ALA A 74 22.04 -8.65 -9.22
N SER A 75 23.02 -8.41 -8.35
CA SER A 75 23.43 -7.10 -7.87
C SER A 75 24.38 -6.50 -8.88
N SER A 76 24.01 -5.35 -9.44
CA SER A 76 24.98 -4.35 -9.87
C SER A 76 24.52 -3.02 -9.30
N GLY A 77 24.76 -2.85 -8.02
CA GLY A 77 24.42 -1.66 -7.24
C GLY A 77 24.93 -1.87 -5.83
N SER A 78 26.24 -1.73 -5.66
CA SER A 78 26.85 -1.55 -4.34
C SER A 78 26.27 -0.29 -3.74
N ASP A 79 25.43 -0.43 -2.70
CA ASP A 79 25.31 0.52 -1.57
C ASP A 79 24.40 -0.06 -0.46
N SER A 80 25.01 -0.37 0.68
CA SER A 80 24.43 -0.57 2.04
C SER A 80 23.19 -1.48 2.21
N ASP A 81 23.47 -2.77 2.41
CA ASP A 81 22.94 -3.75 3.39
C ASP A 81 21.61 -3.54 4.17
N SER A 82 20.53 -3.04 3.56
CA SER A 82 19.18 -3.33 4.08
C SER A 82 18.09 -3.21 3.02
N SER A 83 18.08 -4.15 2.08
CA SER A 83 16.88 -4.42 1.29
C SER A 83 15.88 -5.21 2.12
N LEU A 84 14.57 -4.91 2.01
CA LEU A 84 13.53 -5.79 2.53
C LEU A 84 13.70 -7.18 1.92
N GLN A 85 13.77 -8.20 2.79
CA GLN A 85 13.79 -9.59 2.35
C GLN A 85 12.37 -10.00 2.02
N LEU A 86 12.17 -10.55 0.82
CA LEU A 86 10.91 -11.17 0.48
C LEU A 86 10.77 -12.48 1.24
N ASP A 87 9.61 -12.67 1.83
CA ASP A 87 9.18 -13.95 2.37
C ASP A 87 8.88 -14.91 1.21
N LEU A 88 9.59 -16.02 1.20
CA LEU A 88 9.54 -17.06 0.17
C LEU A 88 8.61 -18.21 0.54
N GLU A 89 7.96 -18.15 1.72
CA GLU A 89 6.96 -19.12 2.14
C GLU A 89 5.84 -19.23 1.09
N ARG A 90 5.38 -20.46 0.89
CA ARG A 90 4.29 -20.80 -0.03
C ARG A 90 3.20 -21.50 0.77
N ASN A 91 1.96 -21.37 0.31
CA ASN A 91 0.81 -22.08 0.87
C ASN A 91 0.52 -21.75 2.35
N TYR A 92 0.96 -20.59 2.85
CA TYR A 92 0.53 -20.11 4.16
C TYR A 92 -0.98 -19.85 4.15
N GLU A 93 -1.61 -19.99 5.32
CA GLU A 93 -3.03 -19.65 5.47
C GLU A 93 -3.21 -18.13 5.39
N THR A 94 -4.11 -17.70 4.51
CA THR A 94 -4.43 -16.30 4.33
C THR A 94 -5.24 -15.80 5.52
N THR A 95 -4.88 -14.65 6.11
CA THR A 95 -5.61 -14.08 7.25
C THR A 95 -6.69 -13.09 6.83
N ARG A 96 -6.56 -12.50 5.63
CA ARG A 96 -7.41 -11.39 5.16
C ARG A 96 -8.49 -11.82 4.18
N HIS A 97 -8.64 -13.11 3.89
CA HIS A 97 -9.49 -13.63 2.82
C HIS A 97 -10.99 -13.33 2.96
N LYS A 98 -11.48 -12.95 4.14
CA LYS A 98 -12.88 -12.53 4.35
C LYS A 98 -13.06 -11.02 4.42
N GLN A 99 -11.98 -10.24 4.40
CA GLN A 99 -12.04 -8.78 4.52
C GLN A 99 -12.91 -8.18 3.40
N GLN A 100 -13.85 -7.32 3.78
CA GLN A 100 -14.78 -6.67 2.85
C GLN A 100 -14.53 -5.17 2.68
N ILE A 101 -13.74 -4.58 3.57
CA ILE A 101 -13.47 -3.13 3.59
C ILE A 101 -12.11 -2.83 2.98
N GLN A 102 -11.99 -1.75 2.23
CA GLN A 102 -10.72 -1.21 1.74
C GLN A 102 -10.37 0.09 2.46
N PHE A 103 -9.09 0.45 2.44
CA PHE A 103 -8.60 1.71 3.00
C PHE A 103 -7.96 2.55 1.89
N VAL A 104 -8.28 3.83 1.89
CA VAL A 104 -7.61 4.80 1.02
C VAL A 104 -6.44 5.43 1.77
N TYR A 105 -5.30 5.47 1.10
CA TYR A 105 -4.07 6.04 1.64
C TYR A 105 -3.58 7.22 0.80
N ALA A 106 -3.07 8.26 1.45
CA ALA A 106 -2.21 9.26 0.82
C ALA A 106 -0.74 8.95 1.11
N ILE A 107 0.13 9.22 0.13
CA ILE A 107 1.58 9.02 0.26
C ILE A 107 2.27 10.38 0.17
N ASP A 108 3.07 10.71 1.19
CA ASP A 108 4.00 11.83 1.13
C ASP A 108 5.17 11.49 0.21
N SER A 109 4.98 11.81 -1.07
CA SER A 109 5.92 11.58 -2.16
C SER A 109 7.02 12.65 -2.28
N ARG A 110 7.15 13.58 -1.31
CA ARG A 110 8.22 14.58 -1.34
C ARG A 110 9.59 13.89 -1.36
N ASN A 111 10.43 14.25 -2.33
CA ASN A 111 11.73 13.65 -2.62
C ASN A 111 11.66 12.20 -3.15
N MET A 112 10.53 11.79 -3.72
CA MET A 112 10.38 10.54 -4.46
C MET A 112 10.17 10.84 -5.95
N GLU A 113 10.72 10.00 -6.81
CA GLU A 113 10.49 10.09 -8.26
C GLU A 113 9.08 9.54 -8.56
N LEU A 114 8.31 10.30 -9.32
CA LEU A 114 6.98 9.93 -9.79
C LEU A 114 6.90 10.25 -11.28
N VAL A 115 6.33 9.33 -12.04
CA VAL A 115 6.10 9.51 -13.48
C VAL A 115 4.62 9.34 -13.77
N LEU A 116 4.01 10.38 -14.35
CA LEU A 116 2.60 10.35 -14.74
C LEU A 116 2.40 9.44 -15.95
N GLY A 117 1.24 8.78 -16.05
CA GLY A 117 0.87 7.97 -17.21
C GLY A 117 1.00 8.74 -18.52
N GLU A 118 0.42 9.93 -18.60
CA GLU A 118 0.50 10.84 -19.75
C GLU A 118 1.94 11.21 -20.15
N GLU A 119 2.79 11.54 -19.17
CA GLU A 119 4.19 11.86 -19.44
C GLU A 119 4.93 10.63 -19.99
N ASN A 120 4.68 9.46 -19.40
CA ASN A 120 5.23 8.22 -19.91
C ASN A 120 4.79 7.92 -21.35
N HIS A 121 3.50 8.12 -21.67
CA HIS A 121 3.00 7.98 -23.03
C HIS A 121 3.66 8.97 -23.99
N ALA A 122 3.83 10.22 -23.58
CA ALA A 122 4.48 11.26 -24.39
C ALA A 122 5.95 10.91 -24.69
N PHE A 123 6.71 10.49 -23.68
CA PHE A 123 8.13 10.15 -23.83
C PHE A 123 8.36 8.80 -24.53
N ASN A 124 7.47 7.82 -24.33
CA ASN A 124 7.55 6.49 -24.93
C ASN A 124 6.69 6.33 -26.18
N ARG A 125 6.18 7.42 -26.76
CA ARG A 125 5.31 7.40 -27.94
C ARG A 125 5.92 6.68 -29.14
N ALA A 126 7.23 6.82 -29.34
CA ALA A 126 7.94 6.18 -30.45
C ALA A 126 8.19 4.68 -30.23
N ALA A 127 8.05 4.19 -28.99
CA ALA A 127 8.42 2.83 -28.62
C ALA A 127 7.32 1.79 -28.90
N ASN A 128 6.07 2.21 -29.21
CA ASN A 128 4.90 1.37 -29.57
C ASN A 128 4.96 -0.04 -28.97
N GLY A 129 5.06 -0.14 -27.64
CA GLY A 129 5.55 -1.36 -27.01
C GLY A 129 5.25 -1.45 -25.51
N PRO A 130 5.76 -2.50 -24.83
CA PRO A 130 5.39 -2.90 -23.47
C PRO A 130 5.85 -1.93 -22.36
N ASN A 131 6.35 -0.75 -22.72
CA ASN A 131 6.86 0.28 -21.83
C ASN A 131 5.79 1.34 -21.50
N TRP A 132 4.57 1.16 -22.02
CA TRP A 132 3.44 1.99 -21.62
C TRP A 132 3.04 1.63 -20.20
N PHE A 133 2.83 2.68 -19.42
CA PHE A 133 2.30 2.60 -18.08
C PHE A 133 0.79 2.30 -18.17
N PRO A 134 0.15 1.93 -17.05
CA PRO A 134 -1.26 1.58 -17.02
C PRO A 134 -2.17 2.53 -17.81
N GLU A 135 -3.29 2.00 -18.32
CA GLU A 135 -4.18 2.67 -19.28
C GLU A 135 -5.00 3.84 -18.71
N ASP A 136 -4.80 4.22 -17.44
CA ASP A 136 -5.59 5.26 -16.78
C ASP A 136 -4.82 6.58 -16.67
N ASP A 137 -5.40 7.65 -17.21
CA ASP A 137 -4.83 9.02 -17.27
C ASP A 137 -4.46 9.59 -15.88
N LEU A 138 -5.09 9.10 -14.80
CA LEU A 138 -4.83 9.53 -13.42
C LEU A 138 -3.92 8.58 -12.65
N GLU A 139 -3.44 7.51 -13.28
CA GLU A 139 -2.47 6.58 -12.71
C GLU A 139 -1.04 7.08 -12.94
N ALA A 140 -0.21 6.92 -11.92
CA ALA A 140 1.19 7.29 -11.92
C ALA A 140 2.03 6.16 -11.32
N LEU A 141 3.30 6.10 -11.71
CA LEU A 141 4.26 5.18 -11.13
C LEU A 141 5.16 5.93 -10.15
N LEU A 142 5.07 5.55 -8.88
CA LEU A 142 5.92 6.03 -7.81
C LEU A 142 7.15 5.11 -7.69
N SER A 143 8.34 5.67 -7.78
CA SER A 143 9.59 4.97 -7.54
C SER A 143 9.75 4.67 -6.05
N VAL A 144 9.99 3.40 -5.72
CA VAL A 144 10.11 2.94 -4.33
C VAL A 144 11.44 2.22 -4.16
N SER A 145 12.13 2.53 -3.06
CA SER A 145 13.39 1.86 -2.72
C SER A 145 13.16 0.41 -2.31
N ARG A 146 14.23 -0.41 -2.27
CA ARG A 146 14.19 -1.79 -1.73
C ARG A 146 13.76 -1.86 -0.27
N ARG A 147 13.73 -0.73 0.46
CA ARG A 147 13.24 -0.64 1.84
C ARG A 147 11.73 -0.41 1.94
N GLY A 148 11.03 -0.26 0.82
CA GLY A 148 9.64 0.16 0.80
C GLY A 148 9.47 1.65 1.09
N ILE A 149 8.25 2.03 1.45
CA ILE A 149 7.86 3.38 1.88
C ILE A 149 7.74 3.37 3.40
N SER A 150 8.33 4.34 4.10
CA SER A 150 8.18 4.44 5.55
C SER A 150 6.72 4.67 5.93
N ALA A 151 6.24 4.04 7.01
CA ALA A 151 4.93 4.30 7.59
C ALA A 151 4.73 5.78 8.00
N ASP A 152 5.82 6.54 8.21
CA ASP A 152 5.78 8.00 8.42
C ASP A 152 5.24 8.79 7.23
N ARG A 153 5.30 8.20 6.03
CA ARG A 153 4.89 8.82 4.77
C ARG A 153 3.54 8.32 4.28
N ILE A 154 2.95 7.36 4.98
CA ILE A 154 1.67 6.78 4.59
C ILE A 154 0.61 7.32 5.55
N TRP A 155 -0.43 7.90 4.98
CA TRP A 155 -1.55 8.50 5.70
C TRP A 155 -2.81 7.72 5.36
N VAL A 156 -3.53 7.23 6.36
CA VAL A 156 -4.79 6.50 6.17
C VAL A 156 -5.97 7.43 6.38
N PHE A 157 -6.90 7.46 5.42
CA PHE A 157 -8.12 8.27 5.50
C PHE A 157 -9.20 7.59 6.34
N ASP A 158 -10.05 8.41 6.94
CA ASP A 158 -11.36 8.00 7.42
C ASP A 158 -12.31 7.67 6.25
N SER A 159 -13.42 6.99 6.53
CA SER A 159 -14.39 6.53 5.54
C SER A 159 -14.97 7.66 4.68
N ASN A 160 -15.07 8.88 5.21
CA ASN A 160 -15.54 10.06 4.47
C ASN A 160 -14.42 10.75 3.65
N HIS A 161 -13.16 10.34 3.85
CA HIS A 161 -11.95 10.83 3.20
C HIS A 161 -11.71 12.34 3.37
N GLN A 162 -12.02 12.89 4.53
CA GLN A 162 -11.74 14.29 4.89
C GLN A 162 -10.64 14.40 5.92
N LYS A 163 -10.32 13.30 6.61
CA LYS A 163 -9.31 13.26 7.66
C LYS A 163 -8.40 12.08 7.42
N ALA A 164 -7.09 12.31 7.48
CA ALA A 164 -6.12 11.22 7.54
C ALA A 164 -5.10 11.43 8.65
N VAL A 165 -4.63 10.32 9.21
CA VAL A 165 -3.52 10.27 10.18
C VAL A 165 -2.41 9.39 9.62
N ARG A 166 -1.18 9.59 10.08
CA ARG A 166 -0.06 8.72 9.67
C ARG A 166 -0.31 7.30 10.18
N VAL A 167 -0.02 6.32 9.33
CA VAL A 167 -0.06 4.90 9.70
C VAL A 167 0.86 4.63 10.88
N LYS A 168 2.01 5.31 10.95
CA LYS A 168 2.89 5.25 12.13
C LYS A 168 2.18 5.71 13.41
N ASP A 169 1.51 6.86 13.41
CA ASP A 169 0.87 7.38 14.62
C ASP A 169 -0.29 6.49 15.07
N LEU A 170 -0.99 5.86 14.12
CA LEU A 170 -2.03 4.86 14.40
C LEU A 170 -1.45 3.58 15.01
N GLN A 171 -0.31 3.11 14.50
CA GLN A 171 0.41 1.96 15.06
C GLN A 171 0.93 2.28 16.47
N ASP A 172 1.61 3.41 16.64
CA ASP A 172 2.13 3.85 17.95
C ASP A 172 0.98 3.97 18.97
N HIS A 173 -0.20 4.47 18.56
CA HIS A 173 -1.39 4.55 19.42
C HIS A 173 -1.91 3.16 19.85
N ALA A 174 -1.95 2.20 18.93
CA ALA A 174 -2.36 0.83 19.23
C ALA A 174 -1.37 0.10 20.17
N ASP A 175 -0.07 0.34 19.99
CA ASP A 175 1.00 -0.26 20.80
C ASP A 175 1.09 0.37 22.20
N ASP A 176 1.03 1.72 22.31
CA ASP A 176 1.17 2.45 23.57
C ASP A 176 0.05 2.11 24.59
N THR A 177 -1.12 1.73 24.09
CA THR A 177 -2.30 1.46 24.92
C THR A 177 -2.52 -0.03 25.22
N ASP A 178 -1.63 -0.92 24.73
CA ASP A 178 -1.88 -2.38 24.69
C ASP A 178 -3.33 -2.65 24.25
N ASP A 179 -3.73 -1.98 23.16
CA ASP A 179 -5.15 -1.80 22.91
C ASP A 179 -5.78 -3.10 22.43
N ALA A 180 -6.37 -3.85 23.37
CA ALA A 180 -7.24 -4.95 23.05
C ALA A 180 -8.38 -4.51 22.11
N TYR A 181 -8.72 -3.21 22.05
CA TYR A 181 -9.63 -2.67 21.07
C TYR A 181 -9.06 -2.73 19.65
N ALA A 182 -7.90 -2.13 19.37
CA ALA A 182 -7.31 -2.12 18.03
C ALA A 182 -7.11 -3.54 17.45
N ARG A 183 -6.60 -4.47 18.27
CA ARG A 183 -6.44 -5.88 17.86
C ARG A 183 -7.79 -6.53 17.54
N ARG A 184 -8.82 -6.30 18.36
CA ARG A 184 -10.16 -6.83 18.08
C ARG A 184 -10.77 -6.22 16.82
N VAL A 185 -10.51 -4.94 16.54
CA VAL A 185 -10.95 -4.28 15.30
C VAL A 185 -10.32 -4.98 14.09
N GLU A 186 -9.01 -5.21 14.09
CA GLU A 186 -8.31 -5.92 13.02
C GLU A 186 -8.82 -7.36 12.85
N GLU A 187 -8.96 -8.12 13.95
CA GLU A 187 -9.50 -9.49 13.92
C GLU A 187 -10.91 -9.55 13.31
N ARG A 188 -11.76 -8.58 13.64
CA ARG A 188 -13.12 -8.46 13.07
C ARG A 188 -13.08 -8.14 11.58
N THR A 189 -12.19 -7.24 11.16
CA THR A 189 -11.97 -6.93 9.74
C THR A 189 -11.54 -8.16 8.96
N HIS A 190 -10.55 -8.90 9.48
CA HIS A 190 -10.06 -10.15 8.89
C HIS A 190 -11.14 -11.23 8.84
N SER A 191 -12.10 -11.20 9.78
CA SER A 191 -13.26 -12.09 9.82
C SER A 191 -14.42 -11.66 8.92
N GLY A 192 -14.29 -10.55 8.19
CA GLY A 192 -15.30 -10.04 7.25
C GLY A 192 -16.39 -9.18 7.86
N ALA A 193 -16.15 -8.61 9.05
CA ALA A 193 -17.04 -7.58 9.57
C ALA A 193 -16.90 -6.29 8.75
N ASN A 194 -18.03 -5.64 8.45
CA ASN A 194 -18.04 -4.25 8.00
C ASN A 194 -17.90 -3.35 9.23
N ASN A 195 -16.67 -2.94 9.54
CA ASN A 195 -16.33 -2.18 10.76
C ASN A 195 -15.50 -0.92 10.47
N GLU A 196 -15.78 -0.25 9.35
CA GLU A 196 -15.12 1.02 8.98
C GLU A 196 -15.27 2.09 10.08
N ASP A 197 -16.40 2.12 10.77
CA ASP A 197 -16.67 3.04 11.88
C ASP A 197 -15.72 2.84 13.07
N GLU A 198 -15.26 1.60 13.30
CA GLU A 198 -14.24 1.32 14.33
C GLU A 198 -12.87 1.91 13.93
N TYR A 199 -12.52 1.94 12.64
CA TYR A 199 -11.30 2.61 12.17
C TYR A 199 -11.43 4.13 12.18
N ASP A 200 -12.58 4.68 11.80
CA ASP A 200 -12.85 6.12 11.91
C ASP A 200 -12.69 6.60 13.35
N ARG A 201 -13.13 5.79 14.31
CA ARG A 201 -12.91 6.05 15.73
C ARG A 201 -11.43 6.03 16.10
N LEU A 202 -10.66 5.03 15.68
CA LEU A 202 -9.22 4.98 15.95
C LEU A 202 -8.50 6.20 15.36
N ILE A 203 -8.84 6.60 14.13
CA ILE A 203 -8.33 7.80 13.47
C ILE A 203 -8.69 9.06 14.29
N ALA A 204 -9.91 9.14 14.80
CA ALA A 204 -10.35 10.25 15.65
C ALA A 204 -9.62 10.29 16.99
N GLU A 205 -9.32 9.14 17.61
CA GLU A 205 -8.55 9.05 18.86
C GLU A 205 -7.10 9.50 18.66
N VAL A 206 -6.45 9.06 17.58
CA VAL A 206 -5.10 9.53 17.19
C VAL A 206 -5.08 11.04 16.98
N ALA A 207 -6.08 11.59 16.28
CA ALA A 207 -6.22 13.02 16.09
C ALA A 207 -6.44 13.77 17.41
N ALA A 208 -7.29 13.24 18.31
CA ALA A 208 -7.55 13.82 19.63
C ALA A 208 -6.32 13.81 20.55
N ALA A 209 -5.39 12.88 20.33
CA ALA A 209 -4.09 12.84 21.01
C ALA A 209 -3.09 13.91 20.51
N GLY A 210 -3.51 14.82 19.61
CA GLY A 210 -2.68 15.92 19.11
C GLY A 210 -1.66 15.51 18.05
N LYS A 211 -1.79 14.31 17.48
CA LYS A 211 -0.93 13.86 16.36
C LYS A 211 -1.25 14.63 15.08
N PRO A 212 -0.28 14.80 14.15
CA PRO A 212 -0.53 15.45 12.87
C PRO A 212 -1.71 14.86 12.10
N VAL A 213 -2.57 15.72 11.55
CA VAL A 213 -3.77 15.33 10.80
C VAL A 213 -3.77 16.03 9.45
N LEU A 214 -3.94 15.26 8.38
CA LEU A 214 -4.23 15.79 7.06
C LEU A 214 -5.74 16.03 6.96
N LEU A 215 -6.14 17.28 6.73
CA LEU A 215 -7.53 17.68 6.57
C LEU A 215 -7.81 18.11 5.13
N LEU A 216 -8.74 17.43 4.49
CA LEU A 216 -9.19 17.72 3.13
C LEU A 216 -10.66 18.16 3.18
N SER A 217 -10.93 19.38 2.73
CA SER A 217 -12.28 19.91 2.66
C SER A 217 -13.11 19.24 1.57
N SER A 218 -14.43 19.16 1.75
CA SER A 218 -15.35 18.59 0.75
C SER A 218 -15.82 19.57 -0.33
N ASP A 219 -15.38 20.82 -0.28
CA ASP A 219 -15.82 21.90 -1.16
C ASP A 219 -15.09 21.93 -2.51
N LYS A 220 -14.03 21.12 -2.68
CA LYS A 220 -13.28 21.00 -3.92
C LYS A 220 -12.76 19.58 -4.16
N GLU A 221 -12.34 19.35 -5.40
CA GLU A 221 -11.52 18.19 -5.74
C GLU A 221 -10.07 18.43 -5.29
N TRP A 222 -9.43 17.37 -4.81
CA TRP A 222 -8.06 17.40 -4.32
C TRP A 222 -7.15 16.60 -5.23
N PHE A 223 -6.08 17.24 -5.68
CA PHE A 223 -4.98 16.61 -6.39
C PHE A 223 -3.72 16.57 -5.53
N ALA A 224 -2.78 15.68 -5.87
CA ALA A 224 -1.56 15.46 -5.08
C ALA A 224 -0.75 16.75 -4.86
N ASN A 225 -0.76 17.68 -5.81
CA ASN A 225 -0.10 18.99 -5.72
C ASN A 225 -0.82 20.02 -4.84
N ASP A 226 -2.08 19.78 -4.48
CA ASP A 226 -2.85 20.65 -3.57
C ASP A 226 -2.53 20.33 -2.09
N ILE A 227 -1.95 19.16 -1.81
CA ILE A 227 -1.74 18.66 -0.45
C ILE A 227 -0.60 19.42 0.23
N VAL A 228 -0.94 20.07 1.34
CA VAL A 228 0.04 20.61 2.29
C VAL A 228 0.17 19.60 3.43
N TRP A 229 1.32 18.93 3.50
CA TRP A 229 1.57 17.92 4.53
C TRP A 229 1.78 18.58 5.89
N PRO A 230 0.99 18.22 6.93
CA PRO A 230 1.14 18.78 8.26
C PRO A 230 2.51 18.40 8.84
N SER A 231 3.21 19.38 9.39
CA SER A 231 4.47 19.16 10.09
C SER A 231 4.22 18.84 11.57
N LEU A 232 5.17 18.15 12.22
CA LEU A 232 5.14 17.90 13.67
C LEU A 232 5.06 19.20 14.51
N ALA A 233 5.33 20.37 13.91
CA ALA A 233 5.38 21.65 14.59
C ALA A 233 4.05 22.44 14.58
N GLU A 234 3.04 22.03 13.80
CA GLU A 234 1.85 22.85 13.54
C GLU A 234 0.65 22.57 14.47
N ASN A 235 0.72 21.57 15.35
CA ASN A 235 -0.37 21.25 16.30
C ASN A 235 -0.29 21.99 17.64
N GLN A 236 0.24 23.22 17.65
CA GLN A 236 0.23 24.09 18.83
C GLN A 236 -0.51 25.40 18.55
N HIS A 237 -1.81 25.36 18.27
CA HIS A 237 -2.68 26.53 18.44
C HIS A 237 -4.11 26.14 18.78
#